data_AF-A0A7S7G0I3-F1
#
_entry.id   AF-A0A7S7G0I3-F1
#
_cell.length_a   1.000
_cell.length_b   1.000
_cell.length_c   1.000
_cell.angle_alpha   90.00
_cell.angle_beta   90.00
_cell.angle_gamma   90.00
#
_symmetry.space_group_name_H-M   'P 1'
#
loop_
_entity.id
_entity.type
_entity.pdbx_description
1 polymer ?
#
loop_
_entity_poly.entity_id
_entity_poly.type
_entity_poly.pdbx_seq_one_letter_code
_entity_poly.pdbx_strand_id
1 'polypeptide(L)'
;MSGKSGSGKTSLCNLLSGLEKVSFGNIIVAQEDLSTFSDSEMANYRNGMVSNIIQDSYFINELTILENILLAIKLQKRVVNEELHKQIRELFKYFDLSIGLLKKTF
;
A
#
# COMPACT_ATOMS: atom_id res chain seq x y z
N MET A 1 2.95 -10.30 12.98
CA MET A 1 3.36 -10.29 14.41
C MET A 1 2.44 -11.20 15.20
N SER A 2 2.97 -12.08 16.03
CA SER A 2 2.17 -12.98 16.87
C SER A 2 1.80 -12.31 18.19
N GLY A 3 0.57 -12.51 18.67
CA GLY A 3 0.12 -12.00 19.97
C GLY A 3 -1.40 -12.13 20.13
N LYS A 4 -1.91 -12.08 21.38
CA LYS A 4 -3.35 -12.19 21.68
C LYS A 4 -4.18 -11.07 21.04
N SER A 5 -5.46 -11.30 20.75
CA SER A 5 -6.36 -10.22 20.30
C SER A 5 -6.32 -9.05 21.29
N GLY A 6 -6.36 -7.81 20.79
CA GLY A 6 -6.27 -6.60 21.62
C GLY A 6 -4.86 -6.19 22.06
N SER A 7 -3.80 -6.92 21.71
CA SER A 7 -2.42 -6.56 22.11
C SER A 7 -1.81 -5.36 21.35
N GLY A 8 -2.61 -4.54 20.67
CA GLY A 8 -2.14 -3.36 19.94
C GLY A 8 -1.43 -3.63 18.61
N LYS A 9 -1.48 -4.84 18.05
CA LYS A 9 -0.83 -5.16 16.75
C LYS A 9 -1.31 -4.27 15.61
N THR A 10 -2.64 -4.12 15.49
CA THR A 10 -3.25 -3.28 14.46
C THR A 10 -2.86 -1.83 14.65
N SER A 11 -2.90 -1.32 15.88
CA SER A 11 -2.45 0.05 16.21
C SER A 11 -0.98 0.25 15.85
N LEU A 12 -0.10 -0.71 16.16
CA LEU A 12 1.30 -0.63 15.78
C LEU A 12 1.48 -0.61 14.26
N CYS A 13 0.78 -1.46 13.52
CA CYS A 13 0.80 -1.42 12.06
C CYS A 13 0.30 -0.07 11.54
N ASN A 14 -0.81 0.45 12.06
CA ASN A 14 -1.36 1.75 11.63
C ASN A 14 -0.40 2.92 11.91
N LEU A 15 0.28 2.90 13.05
CA LEU A 15 1.31 3.88 13.41
C LEU A 15 2.50 3.81 12.45
N LEU A 16 3.03 2.61 12.21
CA LEU A 16 4.15 2.41 11.27
C LEU A 16 3.76 2.76 9.83
N SER A 17 2.49 2.56 9.45
CA SER A 17 2.00 2.92 8.12
C SER A 17 1.61 4.39 7.98
N GLY A 18 1.71 5.21 9.03
CA GLY A 18 1.32 6.61 9.00
C GLY A 18 -0.20 6.83 8.80
N LEU A 19 -1.02 5.84 9.18
CA LEU A 19 -2.49 5.94 9.23
C LEU A 19 -2.97 6.50 10.57
N GLU A 20 -2.21 6.27 11.64
CA GLU A 20 -2.40 6.87 12.96
C GLU A 20 -1.17 7.71 13.33
N LYS A 21 -1.37 8.80 14.09
CA LYS A 21 -0.27 9.59 14.66
C LYS A 21 0.10 9.05 16.03
N VAL A 22 1.40 9.08 16.36
CA VAL A 22 1.87 8.77 17.71
C VAL A 22 1.30 9.77 18.72
N SER A 23 0.86 9.28 19.87
CA SER A 23 0.48 10.16 20.98
C SER A 23 1.70 10.76 21.67
N PHE A 24 2.76 9.96 21.83
CA PHE A 24 4.04 10.35 22.44
C PHE A 24 5.19 9.55 21.84
N GLY A 25 6.41 10.09 21.90
CA GLY A 25 7.61 9.48 21.33
C GLY A 25 7.74 9.72 19.83
N ASN A 26 8.66 8.99 19.20
CA ASN A 26 9.09 9.20 17.80
C ASN A 26 9.07 7.88 17.04
N ILE A 27 8.80 7.92 15.74
CA ILE A 27 8.93 6.78 14.83
C ILE A 27 9.94 7.16 13.76
N ILE A 28 11.09 6.47 13.76
CA ILE A 28 12.15 6.74 12.79
C ILE A 28 12.16 5.67 11.71
N VAL A 29 11.99 6.10 10.46
CA VAL A 29 12.03 5.25 9.26
C VAL A 29 12.96 5.87 8.25
N ALA A 30 13.93 5.09 7.75
CA ALA A 30 14.93 5.58 6.80
C ALA A 30 15.65 6.87 7.26
N GLN A 31 15.94 6.99 8.56
CA GLN A 31 16.55 8.15 9.24
C GLN A 31 15.66 9.40 9.34
N GLU A 32 14.39 9.33 8.90
CA GLU A 32 13.41 10.40 9.03
C GLU A 32 12.46 10.13 10.21
N ASP A 33 12.11 11.17 10.97
CA ASP A 33 11.16 11.09 12.08
C ASP A 33 9.74 11.43 11.62
N LEU A 34 8.90 10.38 11.49
CA LEU A 34 7.51 10.49 11.03
C LEU A 34 6.64 11.36 11.95
N SER A 35 7.01 11.51 13.23
CA SER A 35 6.23 12.33 14.17
C SER A 35 6.28 13.83 13.83
N THR A 36 7.26 14.25 13.03
CA THR A 36 7.45 15.65 12.61
C THR A 36 6.82 15.97 11.25
N PHE A 37 6.33 14.95 10.54
CA PHE A 37 5.79 15.11 9.19
C PHE A 37 4.48 15.90 9.20
N SER A 38 4.39 16.88 8.30
CA SER A 38 3.12 17.48 7.88
C SER A 38 2.23 16.44 7.19
N ASP A 39 0.95 16.78 7.03
CA ASP A 39 0.00 15.87 6.36
C ASP A 39 0.40 15.57 4.89
N SER A 40 1.08 16.52 4.23
CA SER A 40 1.62 16.32 2.87
C SER A 40 2.83 15.39 2.86
N GLU A 41 3.75 15.54 3.81
CA GLU A 41 4.90 14.63 3.94
C GLU A 41 4.44 13.22 4.30
N MET A 42 3.46 13.10 5.20
CA MET A 42 2.85 11.82 5.54
C MET A 42 2.13 11.18 4.34
N ALA A 43 1.47 11.98 3.49
CA ALA A 43 0.89 11.47 2.26
C ALA A 43 1.97 10.94 1.29
N ASN A 44 3.10 11.64 1.16
CA ASN A 44 4.23 11.16 0.36
C ASN A 44 4.84 9.88 0.93
N TYR A 45 4.97 9.79 2.26
CA TYR A 45 5.40 8.58 2.95
C TYR A 45 4.51 7.38 2.63
N ARG A 46 3.19 7.54 2.77
CA ARG A 46 2.21 6.50 2.44
C ARG A 46 2.21 6.12 0.96
N ASN A 47 2.48 7.07 0.07
CA ASN A 47 2.50 6.80 -1.36
C ASN A 47 3.80 6.14 -1.82
N GLY A 48 4.95 6.40 -1.18
CA GLY A 48 6.26 5.99 -1.69
C GLY A 48 6.97 4.90 -0.88
N MET A 49 6.75 4.84 0.43
CA MET A 49 7.59 4.06 1.34
C MET A 49 6.87 2.88 1.99
N VAL A 50 5.55 2.93 2.14
CA VAL A 50 4.77 1.87 2.80
C VAL A 50 3.65 1.37 1.91
N SER A 51 3.49 0.05 1.88
CA SER A 51 2.35 -0.64 1.29
C SER A 51 1.74 -1.57 2.33
N ASN A 52 0.45 -1.42 2.61
CA ASN A 52 -0.28 -2.29 3.53
C ASN A 52 -1.00 -3.39 2.78
N ILE A 53 -0.71 -4.64 3.14
CA ILE A 53 -1.53 -5.80 2.78
C ILE A 53 -2.37 -6.13 4.01
N ILE A 54 -3.66 -5.82 3.92
CA ILE A 54 -4.65 -6.01 4.98
C ILE A 54 -5.44 -7.31 4.73
N GLN A 55 -6.06 -7.85 5.80
CA GLN A 55 -6.79 -9.12 5.72
C GLN A 55 -8.02 -9.04 4.80
N ASP A 56 -8.73 -7.91 4.82
CA ASP A 56 -9.86 -7.65 3.92
C ASP A 56 -9.39 -6.80 2.73
N SER A 57 -9.57 -7.32 1.51
CA SER A 57 -9.19 -6.60 0.29
C SER A 57 -10.13 -5.42 0.02
N TYR A 58 -9.62 -4.19 0.09
CA TYR A 58 -10.35 -2.98 -0.33
C TYR A 58 -10.22 -2.71 -1.84
N PHE A 59 -10.49 -3.71 -2.67
CA PHE A 59 -10.55 -3.48 -4.12
C PHE A 59 -11.77 -2.61 -4.46
N ILE A 60 -11.59 -1.70 -5.42
CA ILE A 60 -12.70 -1.01 -6.06
C ILE A 60 -13.33 -2.02 -7.03
N ASN A 61 -14.51 -2.51 -6.70
CA ASN A 61 -15.16 -3.62 -7.40
C ASN A 61 -15.54 -3.28 -8.86
N GLU A 62 -15.72 -1.99 -9.16
CA GLU A 62 -15.99 -1.51 -10.51
C GLU A 62 -14.77 -1.61 -11.42
N LEU A 63 -13.57 -1.76 -10.84
CA LEU A 63 -12.30 -1.83 -11.53
C LEU A 63 -11.79 -3.27 -11.59
N THR A 64 -11.13 -3.60 -12.69
CA THR A 64 -10.31 -4.82 -12.80
C THR A 64 -9.13 -4.76 -11.82
N ILE A 65 -8.48 -5.90 -11.56
CA ILE A 65 -7.29 -5.92 -10.69
C ILE A 65 -6.18 -5.05 -11.26
N LEU A 66 -5.98 -5.05 -12.57
CA LEU A 66 -5.00 -4.17 -13.21
C LEU A 66 -5.36 -2.69 -13.05
N GLU A 67 -6.63 -2.32 -13.20
CA GLU A 67 -7.05 -0.93 -12.98
C GLU A 67 -6.87 -0.50 -11.53
N ASN A 68 -7.13 -1.36 -10.55
CA ASN A 68 -6.81 -1.10 -9.14
C ASN A 68 -5.31 -0.85 -8.92
N ILE A 69 -4.45 -1.68 -9.53
CA ILE A 69 -2.98 -1.50 -9.46
C ILE A 69 -2.55 -0.19 -10.13
N LEU A 70 -3.03 0.07 -11.35
CA LEU A 70 -2.68 1.28 -12.09
C LEU A 70 -3.18 2.56 -11.41
N LEU A 71 -4.34 2.50 -10.75
CA LEU A 71 -4.85 3.60 -9.94
C LEU A 71 -3.90 3.92 -8.78
N ALA A 72 -3.45 2.91 -8.03
CA ALA A 72 -2.47 3.12 -6.95
C ALA A 72 -1.18 3.75 -7.48
N ILE A 73 -0.66 3.30 -8.62
CA ILE A 73 0.56 3.86 -9.24
C ILE A 73 0.35 5.31 -9.69
N LYS A 74 -0.82 5.64 -10.26
CA LYS A 74 -1.17 7.03 -10.63
C LYS A 74 -1.24 7.95 -9.41
N LEU A 75 -1.75 7.48 -8.28
CA LEU A 75 -1.80 8.24 -7.02
C LEU A 75 -0.39 8.57 -6.49
N GLN A 76 0.60 7.72 -6.80
CA GLN A 76 2.02 7.99 -6.54
C GLN A 76 2.66 8.98 -7.53
N LYS A 77 1.88 9.55 -8.46
CA LYS A 77 2.35 10.43 -9.55
C LYS A 77 3.42 9.77 -10.44
N ARG A 78 3.43 8.44 -10.50
CA ARG A 78 4.33 7.69 -11.39
C ARG A 78 3.75 7.60 -12.79
N VAL A 79 4.63 7.65 -13.78
CA VAL A 79 4.24 7.53 -15.20
C VAL A 79 3.87 6.08 -15.50
N VAL A 80 2.68 5.88 -16.07
CA VAL A 80 2.26 4.60 -16.62
C VAL A 80 2.78 4.54 -18.06
N ASN A 81 3.68 3.59 -18.32
CA ASN A 81 4.29 3.36 -19.63
C ASN A 81 4.27 1.85 -19.97
N GLU A 82 4.65 1.51 -21.20
CA GLU A 82 4.68 0.12 -21.66
C GLU A 82 5.58 -0.78 -20.80
N GLU A 83 6.69 -0.23 -20.29
CA GLU A 83 7.61 -0.97 -19.43
C GLU A 83 6.95 -1.37 -18.10
N LEU A 84 6.22 -0.45 -17.47
CA LEU A 84 5.46 -0.76 -16.26
C LEU A 84 4.40 -1.84 -16.53
N HIS A 85 3.68 -1.75 -17.65
CA HIS A 85 2.71 -2.77 -18.02
C HIS A 85 3.38 -4.14 -18.22
N LYS A 86 4.59 -4.18 -18.78
CA LYS A 86 5.38 -5.40 -18.91
C LYS A 86 5.79 -5.95 -17.54
N GLN A 87 6.28 -5.11 -16.62
CA GLN A 87 6.64 -5.50 -15.26
C GLN A 87 5.46 -6.11 -14.49
N ILE A 88 4.27 -5.50 -14.58
CA ILE A 88 3.06 -6.03 -13.96
C ILE A 88 2.70 -7.41 -14.52
N ARG A 89 2.80 -7.58 -15.85
CA ARG A 89 2.54 -8.87 -16.51
C ARG A 89 3.53 -9.96 -16.10
N GLU A 90 4.81 -9.63 -15.98
CA GLU A 90 5.84 -10.55 -15.50
C GLU A 90 5.61 -10.94 -14.04
N LEU A 91 5.20 -9.99 -13.19
CA LEU A 91 4.87 -10.25 -11.79
C LEU A 91 3.66 -11.20 -11.66
N PHE A 92 2.63 -10.99 -12.46
CA PHE A 92 1.45 -11.88 -12.47
C PHE A 92 1.82 -13.30 -12.89
N LYS A 93 2.67 -13.43 -13.90
CA LYS A 93 3.20 -14.73 -14.33
C LYS A 93 4.03 -15.40 -13.24
N TYR A 94 4.85 -14.64 -12.51
CA TYR A 94 5.68 -15.15 -11.42
C TYR A 94 4.84 -15.73 -10.27
N PHE A 95 3.70 -15.12 -9.96
CA PHE A 95 2.78 -15.59 -8.92
C PHE A 95 1.71 -16.57 -9.41
N ASP A 96 1.82 -17.06 -10.66
CA ASP A 96 0.81 -17.92 -11.31
C ASP A 96 -0.62 -17.33 -11.27
N LEU A 97 -0.70 -16.01 -11.30
CA LEU A 97 -1.98 -15.29 -11.33
C LEU A 97 -2.49 -15.29 -12.77
N SER A 98 -3.62 -15.96 -12.98
CA SER A 98 -4.24 -16.03 -14.31
C SER A 98 -4.53 -14.63 -14.85
N ILE A 99 -4.28 -14.42 -16.15
CA ILE A 99 -4.67 -13.19 -16.86
C ILE A 99 -6.20 -12.94 -16.74
N GLY A 100 -6.99 -13.97 -16.42
CA GLY A 100 -8.42 -13.85 -16.12
C GLY A 100 -8.75 -12.94 -14.93
N LEU A 101 -7.80 -12.71 -14.01
CA LEU A 101 -7.90 -11.74 -12.92
C LEU A 101 -7.89 -10.27 -13.40
N LEU A 102 -7.60 -10.03 -14.68
CA LEU A 102 -7.80 -8.73 -15.32
C LEU A 102 -9.29 -8.43 -15.61
N LYS A 103 -10.22 -9.26 -15.15
CA LYS A 103 -11.66 -9.00 -15.23
C LYS A 103 -12.15 -8.40 -13.91
N LYS A 104 -13.34 -7.78 -13.94
CA LYS A 104 -13.99 -7.25 -12.73
C LYS A 104 -14.10 -8.38 -11.70
N THR A 105 -13.76 -8.05 -10.46
CA THR A 105 -13.96 -8.94 -9.32
C THR A 105 -15.46 -9.18 -9.18
N PHE A 106 -15.90 -10.42 -9.36
CA PHE A 106 -17.25 -10.87 -8.99
C PHE A 106 -17.12 -11.77 -7.77
#